data_AF-A0A813XI63-F1
#
_entry.id   AF-A0A813XI63-F1
#
_cell.length_a   1.000
_cell.length_b   1.000
_cell.length_c   1.000
_cell.angle_alpha   90.00
_cell.angle_beta   90.00
_cell.angle_gamma   90.00
#
_symmetry.space_group_name_H-M   'P 1'
#
loop_
_entity.id
_entity.type
_entity.pdbx_description
1 polymer ?
#
loop_
_entity_poly.entity_id
_entity_poly.type
_entity_poly.pdbx_seq_one_letter_code
_entity_poly.pdbx_strand_id
1 'polypeptide(L)'
;MAIFGMMTMRNFRRSRVQPTTNQNNITALSSKDRQLAIMLLFEILIAVVFSSIGSILYVYTQRIPNERKTLEQQALDYFLLDFGLNLVFIQASLSCYSNFIVSKTFRKNIQKLVWKIMPRICRRKLTNHGPNMSSNNLNIPATAITVRPRTIIIQ
;
A
#
# COMPACT_ATOMS: atom_id res chain seq x y z
N MET A 1 0.75 2.10 10.87
CA MET A 1 -0.06 3.30 10.54
C MET A 1 0.74 4.56 10.25
N ALA A 2 1.77 4.93 11.03
CA ALA A 2 2.51 6.18 10.86
C ALA A 2 3.14 6.41 9.46
N ILE A 3 3.64 5.34 8.83
CA ILE A 3 4.25 5.41 7.48
C ILE A 3 3.22 5.77 6.41
N PHE A 4 2.01 5.21 6.50
CA PHE A 4 0.91 5.56 5.60
C PHE A 4 0.46 7.00 5.83
N GLY A 5 0.28 7.41 7.09
CA GLY A 5 -0.04 8.80 7.43
C GLY A 5 0.97 9.82 6.89
N MET A 6 2.27 9.52 6.98
CA MET A 6 3.32 10.33 6.38
C MET A 6 3.24 10.39 4.85
N MET A 7 2.85 9.29 4.18
CA MET A 7 2.63 9.27 2.73
C MET A 7 1.40 10.10 2.32
N THR A 8 0.29 10.01 3.05
CA THR A 8 -0.91 10.84 2.81
C THR A 8 -0.60 12.31 3.02
N MET A 9 0.07 12.68 4.12
CA MET A 9 0.51 14.06 4.38
C MET A 9 1.43 14.61 3.29
N ARG A 10 2.37 13.80 2.77
CA ARG A 10 3.22 14.20 1.65
C ARG A 10 2.43 14.44 0.37
N ASN A 11 1.39 13.65 0.12
CA ASN A 11 0.54 13.83 -1.05
C ASN A 11 -0.32 15.10 -0.92
N PHE A 12 -0.86 15.38 0.27
CA PHE A 12 -1.57 16.62 0.59
C PHE A 12 -0.70 17.87 0.40
N ARG A 13 0.56 17.86 0.86
CA ARG A 13 1.48 18.99 0.68
C ARG A 13 1.84 19.27 -0.77
N ARG A 14 1.85 18.26 -1.64
CA ARG A 14 2.08 18.43 -3.09
C ARG A 14 0.87 18.99 -3.84
N SER A 15 -0.32 18.85 -3.28
CA SER A 15 -1.56 19.39 -3.84
C SER A 15 -1.91 20.79 -3.32
N ARG A 16 -1.05 21.42 -2.49
CA ARG A 16 -1.28 22.80 -2.05
C ARG A 16 -1.18 23.72 -3.27
N VAL A 17 -2.34 24.23 -3.65
CA VAL A 17 -2.64 25.10 -4.78
C VAL A 17 -1.63 26.24 -4.84
N GLN A 18 -0.76 26.23 -5.86
CA GLN A 18 -0.18 27.48 -6.35
C GLN A 18 -1.30 28.19 -7.12
N PRO A 19 -1.56 29.49 -6.87
CA PRO A 19 -2.56 30.24 -7.61
C PRO A 19 -2.05 30.47 -9.03
N THR A 20 -2.28 29.51 -9.93
CA THR A 20 -2.04 29.69 -11.36
C THR A 20 -3.36 30.05 -12.03
N THR A 21 -3.43 31.31 -12.46
CA THR A 21 -4.52 32.00 -13.16
C THR A 21 -4.81 31.35 -14.53
N ASN A 22 -5.40 30.17 -14.56
CA ASN A 22 -5.83 29.50 -15.80
C ASN A 22 -7.20 28.85 -15.58
N GLN A 23 -8.23 29.42 -16.21
CA GLN A 23 -9.66 29.04 -16.09
C GLN A 23 -9.96 27.56 -16.40
N ASN A 24 -9.09 26.86 -17.15
CA ASN A 24 -9.25 25.43 -17.45
C ASN A 24 -8.94 24.50 -16.26
N ASN A 25 -8.37 25.01 -15.17
CA ASN A 25 -8.02 24.21 -13.99
C ASN A 25 -9.17 24.05 -12.98
N ILE A 26 -10.25 24.82 -13.09
CA ILE A 26 -11.34 24.84 -12.09
C ILE A 26 -12.08 23.49 -12.05
N THR A 27 -12.35 22.89 -13.21
CA THR A 27 -12.99 21.57 -13.32
C THR A 27 -12.06 20.42 -12.91
N ALA A 28 -10.76 20.52 -13.20
CA ALA A 28 -9.78 19.52 -12.80
C ALA A 28 -9.54 19.50 -11.28
N LEU A 29 -9.55 20.66 -10.62
CA LEU A 29 -9.44 20.78 -9.16
C LEU A 29 -10.64 20.09 -8.47
N SER A 30 -11.85 20.38 -8.96
CA SER A 30 -13.10 19.79 -8.46
C SER A 30 -13.10 18.25 -8.53
N SER A 31 -12.58 17.66 -9.62
CA SER A 31 -12.54 16.19 -9.76
C SER A 31 -11.62 15.50 -8.73
N LYS A 32 -10.51 16.13 -8.36
CA LYS A 32 -9.58 15.60 -7.34
C LYS A 32 -10.15 15.74 -5.94
N ASP A 33 -10.80 16.87 -5.65
CA ASP A 33 -11.45 17.11 -4.37
C ASP A 33 -12.63 16.14 -4.17
N ARG A 34 -13.41 15.89 -5.23
CA ARG A 34 -14.48 14.87 -5.21
C ARG A 34 -13.94 13.47 -4.96
N GLN A 35 -12.81 13.09 -5.57
CA GLN A 35 -12.18 11.79 -5.32
C GLN A 35 -11.71 11.66 -3.87
N LEU A 36 -11.16 12.73 -3.30
CA LEU A 36 -10.72 12.76 -1.91
C LEU A 36 -11.91 12.68 -0.94
N ALA A 37 -12.99 13.40 -1.22
CA ALA A 37 -14.22 13.34 -0.45
C ALA A 37 -14.84 11.93 -0.46
N ILE A 38 -14.88 11.26 -1.62
CA ILE A 38 -15.38 9.89 -1.74
C ILE A 38 -14.49 8.91 -0.94
N MET A 39 -13.17 9.06 -0.99
CA MET A 39 -12.23 8.23 -0.23
C MET A 39 -12.47 8.36 1.28
N LEU A 40 -12.62 9.60 1.75
CA LEU A 40 -12.84 9.91 3.15
C LEU A 40 -14.22 9.43 3.62
N LEU A 41 -15.24 9.55 2.78
CA LEU A 41 -16.58 8.99 3.06
C LEU A 41 -16.53 7.48 3.24
N PHE A 42 -15.83 6.76 2.36
CA PHE A 42 -15.63 5.31 2.50
C PHE A 42 -14.88 4.95 3.77
N GLU A 43 -13.86 5.71 4.13
CA GLU A 43 -13.09 5.48 5.36
C GLU A 43 -13.94 5.71 6.62
N ILE A 44 -14.78 6.75 6.63
CA ILE A 44 -15.77 6.99 7.70
C ILE A 44 -16.76 5.83 7.77
N LEU A 45 -17.33 5.39 6.64
CA LEU A 45 -18.31 4.29 6.62
C LEU A 45 -17.71 3.01 7.18
N ILE A 46 -16.50 2.64 6.75
CA ILE A 46 -15.76 1.50 7.30
C ILE A 46 -15.55 1.71 8.81
N ALA A 47 -15.09 2.89 9.24
CA ALA A 47 -14.86 3.15 10.64
C ALA A 47 -16.12 3.01 11.50
N VAL A 48 -17.26 3.53 11.05
CA VAL A 48 -18.54 3.45 11.76
C VAL A 48 -19.03 2.00 11.86
N VAL A 49 -18.99 1.24 10.76
CA VAL A 49 -19.44 -0.15 10.74
C VAL A 49 -18.61 -1.01 11.69
N PHE A 50 -17.28 -0.91 11.65
CA PHE A 50 -16.42 -1.74 12.48
C PHE A 50 -16.38 -1.28 13.96
N SER A 51 -16.40 0.04 14.23
CA SER A 51 -16.41 0.55 15.61
C SER A 51 -17.74 0.32 16.33
N SER A 52 -18.87 0.34 15.60
CA SER A 52 -20.18 0.06 16.18
C SER A 52 -20.30 -1.36 16.73
N ILE A 53 -19.76 -2.37 16.01
CA ILE A 53 -19.73 -3.76 16.47
C ILE A 53 -18.97 -3.87 17.80
N GLY A 54 -17.78 -3.24 17.88
CA GLY A 54 -16.99 -3.23 19.12
C GLY A 54 -17.73 -2.56 20.28
N SER A 55 -18.42 -1.46 20.01
CA SER A 55 -19.21 -0.72 21.02
C SER A 55 -20.39 -1.55 21.54
N ILE A 56 -21.08 -2.28 20.66
CA ILE A 56 -22.19 -3.17 21.03
C ILE A 56 -21.69 -4.31 21.93
N LEU A 57 -20.59 -4.96 21.55
CA LEU A 57 -19.97 -6.03 22.35
C LEU A 57 -19.50 -5.53 23.72
N TYR A 58 -18.94 -4.32 23.76
CA TYR A 58 -18.52 -3.70 25.01
C TYR A 58 -19.72 -3.41 25.94
N VAL A 59 -20.81 -2.85 25.42
CA VAL A 59 -22.02 -2.60 26.22
C VAL A 59 -22.64 -3.91 26.70
N TYR A 60 -22.66 -4.94 25.86
CA TYR A 60 -23.17 -6.27 26.22
C TYR A 60 -22.38 -6.89 27.38
N THR A 61 -21.05 -6.87 27.30
CA THR A 61 -20.17 -7.42 28.35
C THR A 61 -20.29 -6.65 29.67
N GLN A 62 -20.48 -5.34 29.63
CA GLN A 62 -20.62 -4.50 30.83
C GLN A 62 -21.99 -4.62 31.54
N ARG A 63 -23.05 -5.05 30.84
CA ARG A 63 -24.40 -5.18 31.43
C ARG A 63 -24.67 -6.49 32.16
N ILE A 64 -23.89 -7.54 31.93
CA ILE A 64 -24.13 -8.89 32.47
C ILE A 64 -23.04 -9.34 33.48
N PRO A 65 -22.53 -8.49 34.40
CA PRO A 65 -21.50 -8.92 35.35
C PRO A 65 -22.04 -9.79 36.50
N ASN A 66 -23.36 -9.77 36.76
CA ASN A 66 -23.95 -10.36 37.97
C ASN A 66 -24.78 -11.64 37.73
N GLU A 67 -24.87 -12.13 36.49
CA GLU A 67 -25.55 -13.40 36.21
C GLU A 67 -24.56 -14.57 36.29
N ARG A 68 -24.98 -15.68 36.92
CA ARG A 68 -24.21 -16.94 36.88
C ARG A 68 -24.27 -17.49 35.45
N LYS A 69 -23.23 -17.22 34.67
CA LYS A 69 -23.07 -17.76 33.31
C LYS A 69 -22.65 -19.23 33.38
N THR A 70 -23.16 -20.03 32.45
CA THR A 70 -22.64 -21.37 32.22
C THR A 70 -21.26 -21.31 31.57
N LEU A 71 -20.48 -22.39 31.67
CA LEU A 71 -19.16 -22.47 31.03
C LEU A 71 -19.25 -22.23 29.51
N GLU A 72 -20.30 -22.74 28.87
CA GLU A 72 -20.55 -22.55 27.44
C GLU A 72 -20.77 -21.07 27.09
N GLN A 73 -21.55 -20.36 27.91
CA GLN A 73 -21.84 -18.96 27.71
C GLN A 73 -20.60 -18.09 27.92
N GLN A 74 -19.76 -18.45 28.90
CA GLN A 74 -18.48 -17.77 29.11
C GLN A 74 -17.51 -18.00 27.94
N ALA A 75 -17.45 -19.20 27.38
CA ALA A 75 -16.64 -19.48 26.19
C ALA A 75 -17.11 -18.67 24.97
N LEU A 76 -18.42 -18.53 24.79
CA LEU A 76 -19.02 -17.72 23.73
C LEU A 76 -18.67 -16.24 23.90
N ASP A 77 -18.73 -15.71 25.12
CA ASP A 77 -18.32 -14.33 25.41
C ASP A 77 -16.85 -14.07 25.06
N TYR A 78 -15.94 -14.99 25.41
CA TYR A 78 -14.53 -14.86 25.03
C TYR A 78 -14.34 -14.92 23.52
N PHE A 79 -15.03 -15.82 22.83
CA PHE A 79 -15.00 -15.90 21.37
C PHE A 79 -15.48 -14.59 20.72
N LEU A 80 -16.58 -14.01 21.21
CA LEU A 80 -17.10 -12.73 20.72
C LEU A 80 -16.11 -11.58 20.96
N LEU A 81 -15.45 -11.57 22.11
CA LEU A 81 -14.46 -10.55 22.45
C LEU A 81 -13.24 -10.66 21.52
N ASP A 82 -12.72 -11.87 21.30
CA ASP A 82 -11.62 -12.10 20.37
C ASP A 82 -12.01 -11.79 18.92
N PHE A 83 -13.22 -12.15 18.50
CA PHE A 83 -13.76 -11.76 17.20
C PHE A 83 -13.86 -10.23 17.04
N GLY A 84 -14.35 -9.52 18.07
CA GLY A 84 -14.39 -8.06 18.11
C GLY A 84 -13.01 -7.42 18.00
N LEU A 85 -12.00 -8.00 18.65
CA LEU A 85 -10.61 -7.52 18.60
C LEU A 85 -10.00 -7.74 17.21
N ASN A 86 -10.26 -8.90 16.60
CA ASN A 86 -9.85 -9.19 15.22
C ASN A 86 -10.49 -8.24 14.19
N LEU A 87 -11.75 -7.84 14.39
CA LEU A 87 -12.42 -6.85 13.54
C LEU A 87 -11.68 -5.50 13.49
N VAL A 88 -11.05 -5.07 14.59
CA VAL A 88 -10.24 -3.84 14.62
C VAL A 88 -9.02 -3.96 13.71
N PHE A 89 -8.35 -5.11 13.69
CA PHE A 89 -7.24 -5.36 12.77
C PHE A 89 -7.68 -5.43 11.31
N ILE A 90 -8.85 -6.02 11.05
CA ILE A 90 -9.46 -6.07 9.72
C ILE A 90 -9.82 -4.67 9.23
N GLN A 91 -10.35 -3.79 10.10
CA GLN A 91 -10.62 -2.39 9.77
C GLN A 91 -9.34 -1.67 9.35
N ALA A 92 -8.25 -1.85 10.11
CA ALA A 92 -6.96 -1.24 9.79
C ALA A 92 -6.40 -1.68 8.43
N SER A 93 -6.56 -2.97 8.07
CA SER A 93 -6.13 -3.48 6.77
C SER A 93 -7.05 -3.00 5.64
N LEU A 94 -8.37 -2.95 5.86
CA LEU A 94 -9.35 -2.41 4.90
C LEU A 94 -9.09 -0.94 4.56
N SER A 95 -8.72 -0.09 5.52
CA SER A 95 -8.32 1.29 5.24
C SER A 95 -7.09 1.36 4.32
N CYS A 96 -6.17 0.40 4.41
CA CYS A 96 -5.05 0.32 3.47
C CYS A 96 -5.54 -0.08 2.06
N TYR A 97 -6.46 -1.04 1.98
CA TYR A 97 -7.04 -1.48 0.70
C TYR A 97 -7.91 -0.40 0.05
N SER A 98 -8.69 0.37 0.80
CA SER A 98 -9.51 1.46 0.27
C SER A 98 -8.63 2.53 -0.37
N ASN A 99 -7.53 2.89 0.28
CA ASN A 99 -6.52 3.80 -0.26
C ASN A 99 -5.90 3.26 -1.57
N PHE A 100 -5.65 1.95 -1.65
CA PHE A 100 -5.15 1.31 -2.87
C PHE A 100 -6.18 1.31 -4.01
N ILE A 101 -7.44 1.00 -3.73
CA ILE A 101 -8.50 0.89 -4.74
C ILE A 101 -8.89 2.27 -5.26
N VAL A 102 -9.12 3.24 -4.37
CA VAL A 102 -9.68 4.55 -4.74
C VAL A 102 -8.62 5.46 -5.37
N SER A 103 -7.38 5.46 -4.88
CA SER A 103 -6.37 6.42 -5.33
C SER A 103 -5.53 5.91 -6.51
N LYS A 104 -5.83 6.41 -7.71
CA LYS A 104 -4.99 6.19 -8.91
C LYS A 104 -3.55 6.67 -8.69
N THR A 105 -3.37 7.76 -7.95
CA THR A 105 -2.05 8.32 -7.60
C THR A 105 -1.27 7.40 -6.68
N PHE A 106 -1.95 6.80 -5.69
CA PHE A 106 -1.33 5.86 -4.77
C PHE A 106 -0.85 4.59 -5.49
N ARG A 107 -1.69 4.03 -6.37
CA ARG A 107 -1.31 2.89 -7.23
C ARG A 107 -0.08 3.19 -8.08
N LYS A 108 -0.02 4.36 -8.73
CA LYS A 108 1.16 4.79 -9.50
C LYS A 108 2.42 4.90 -8.64
N ASN A 109 2.30 5.40 -7.40
CA ASN A 109 3.43 5.53 -6.49
C ASN A 109 3.92 4.17 -5.98
N ILE A 110 3.02 3.25 -5.62
CA ILE A 110 3.39 1.88 -5.22
C ILE A 110 4.03 1.15 -6.39
N GLN A 111 3.46 1.24 -7.60
CA GLN A 111 4.05 0.61 -8.78
C GLN A 111 5.47 1.13 -9.01
N LYS A 112 5.70 2.45 -8.93
CA LYS A 112 7.06 3.02 -9.01
C LYS A 112 7.98 2.50 -7.91
N LEU A 113 7.49 2.35 -6.69
CA LEU A 113 8.27 1.84 -5.56
C LEU A 113 8.65 0.37 -5.80
N VAL A 114 7.69 -0.47 -6.16
CA VAL A 114 7.89 -1.89 -6.47
C VAL A 114 8.88 -2.03 -7.62
N TRP A 115 8.69 -1.31 -8.73
CA TRP A 115 9.62 -1.34 -9.86
C TRP A 115 11.03 -0.84 -9.53
N LYS A 116 11.20 0.01 -8.52
CA LYS A 116 12.52 0.49 -8.07
C LYS A 116 13.21 -0.48 -7.10
N ILE A 117 12.43 -1.21 -6.30
CA ILE A 117 12.94 -2.14 -5.27
C ILE A 117 13.13 -3.55 -5.84
N MET A 118 12.20 -4.04 -6.65
CA MET A 118 12.19 -5.39 -7.21
C MET A 118 13.47 -5.75 -8.01
N PRO A 119 14.04 -4.88 -8.87
CA PRO A 119 15.31 -5.18 -9.53
C PRO A 119 16.48 -5.29 -8.53
N ARG A 120 16.45 -4.61 -7.38
CA ARG A 120 17.52 -4.73 -6.36
C ARG A 120 17.47 -6.08 -5.64
N ILE A 121 16.27 -6.66 -5.49
CA ILE A 121 16.08 -7.98 -4.90
C ILE A 121 16.49 -9.08 -5.89
N CYS A 122 16.10 -8.98 -7.16
CA CYS A 122 16.55 -9.90 -8.20
C CYS A 122 18.06 -9.84 -8.44
N ARG A 123 18.69 -8.65 -8.40
CA ARG A 123 20.13 -8.51 -8.61
C ARG A 123 20.97 -9.10 -7.46
N ARG A 124 20.47 -9.10 -6.22
CA ARG A 124 21.14 -9.74 -5.07
C ARG A 124 21.12 -11.27 -5.13
N LYS A 125 20.15 -11.88 -5.84
CA LYS A 125 20.15 -13.34 -6.04
C LYS A 125 21.18 -13.81 -7.07
N LEU A 126 21.57 -12.98 -8.04
CA LEU A 126 22.58 -13.36 -9.04
C LEU A 126 24.03 -13.26 -8.54
N THR A 127 24.32 -12.50 -7.49
CA THR A 127 25.69 -12.33 -6.98
C THR A 127 26.10 -13.35 -5.93
N ASN A 128 25.15 -14.14 -5.39
CA ASN A 128 25.44 -15.18 -4.38
C ASN A 128 25.64 -16.59 -4.97
N HIS A 129 25.46 -16.77 -6.28
CA HIS A 129 26.01 -17.90 -7.02
C HIS A 129 27.26 -17.44 -7.76
N GLY A 130 28.32 -17.17 -7.00
CA GLY A 130 29.66 -17.05 -7.58
C GLY A 130 30.06 -18.40 -8.19
N PRO A 131 30.54 -18.44 -9.44
CA PRO A 131 31.08 -19.65 -10.02
C PRO A 131 32.43 -19.94 -9.36
N ASN A 132 32.45 -20.90 -8.43
CA ASN A 132 33.67 -21.64 -8.11
C ASN A 132 33.98 -22.56 -9.30
N MET A 133 34.47 -21.99 -10.40
CA MET A 133 35.07 -22.75 -11.49
C MET A 133 36.40 -22.10 -11.84
N SER A 134 37.40 -22.55 -11.07
CA SER A 134 38.78 -22.81 -11.47
C SER A 134 39.20 -22.23 -12.82
N SER A 135 39.97 -21.15 -12.76
CA SER A 135 40.78 -20.66 -13.86
C SER A 135 41.80 -21.72 -14.28
N ASN A 136 41.53 -22.46 -15.35
CA ASN A 136 42.57 -23.13 -16.12
C ASN A 136 42.77 -22.40 -17.44
N ASN A 137 43.95 -21.80 -17.52
CA ASN A 137 44.62 -21.23 -18.67
C ASN A 137 44.20 -21.82 -20.02
N LEU A 138 43.69 -20.97 -20.91
CA LEU A 138 43.85 -21.17 -22.34
C LEU A 138 44.21 -19.83 -22.99
N ASN A 139 45.51 -19.67 -23.25
CA ASN A 139 46.05 -18.63 -24.11
C ASN A 139 45.42 -18.77 -25.50
N ILE A 140 44.56 -17.83 -25.87
CA ILE A 140 44.14 -17.64 -27.25
C ILE A 140 44.57 -16.22 -27.65
N PRO A 141 45.47 -16.05 -28.63
CA PRO A 141 45.97 -14.75 -29.04
C PRO A 141 44.88 -13.96 -29.77
N ALA A 142 44.89 -12.66 -29.52
CA ALA A 142 44.00 -11.68 -30.10
C ALA A 142 44.15 -11.60 -31.62
N THR A 143 43.06 -11.82 -32.36
CA THR A 143 42.91 -11.32 -33.72
C THR A 143 41.82 -10.26 -33.72
N ALA A 144 42.27 -9.03 -33.94
CA ALA A 144 41.45 -7.83 -34.11
C ALA A 144 40.47 -8.03 -35.27
N ILE A 145 39.18 -7.87 -35.00
CA ILE A 145 38.15 -7.72 -36.02
C ILE A 145 37.53 -6.33 -35.84
N THR A 146 38.13 -5.37 -36.54
CA THR A 146 37.60 -4.02 -36.74
C THR A 146 36.45 -4.09 -37.74
N VAL A 147 35.21 -3.90 -37.29
CA VAL A 147 34.05 -3.71 -38.17
C VAL A 147 33.31 -2.43 -37.75
N ARG A 148 33.61 -1.32 -38.45
CA ARG A 148 32.63 -0.27 -38.77
C ARG A 148 31.82 -0.76 -40.00
N PRO A 149 30.69 -0.16 -40.46
CA PRO A 149 29.91 1.03 -40.03
C PRO A 149 28.40 0.64 -39.88
N ARG A 150 27.37 1.50 -39.69
CA ARG A 150 26.83 2.53 -40.60
C ARG A 150 25.65 3.23 -39.90
N THR A 151 25.69 4.55 -39.90
CA THR A 151 24.59 5.45 -39.53
C THR A 151 23.49 5.36 -40.60
N ILE A 152 22.23 5.19 -40.18
CA ILE A 152 21.06 5.39 -41.04
C ILE A 152 20.28 6.57 -40.45
N ILE A 153 20.22 7.66 -41.20
CA ILE A 153 19.31 8.79 -40.99
C ILE A 153 18.14 8.55 -41.93
N ILE A 154 16.92 8.53 -41.41
CA ILE A 154 15.69 8.55 -42.21
C ILE A 154 15.01 9.88 -41.93
N GLN A 155 14.76 10.64 -42.99
CA GLN A 155 14.02 11.90 -43.03
C GLN A 155 12.52 11.68 -42.83
#